data_AF-A0A347AE59-F1
#
_entry.id   AF-A0A347AE59-F1
#
_cell.length_a   1.000
_cell.length_b   1.000
_cell.length_c   1.000
_cell.angle_alpha   90.00
_cell.angle_beta   90.00
_cell.angle_gamma   90.00
#
_symmetry.space_group_name_H-M   'P 1'
#
loop_
_entity.id
_entity.type
_entity.pdbx_description
1 polymer ?
#
loop_
_entity_poly.entity_id
_entity_poly.type
_entity_poly.pdbx_seq_one_letter_code
_entity_poly.pdbx_strand_id
1 'polypeptide(L)'
;MQQKYWITLILIMAVLGVIFTSFITFKNSETQPEIALAPYIIFEGTIVSISIDESVAYSEGSKLSHAPNDSAVVKIDRIVETGGSNFDWTSLGIENGMEVPMGFLYTARPAKIIRVVRETFHRNNTVSHTVVPTGITFEDGYFVFRVGGSSNIETTLLGLEVGSRFKAKVWNTMDVKIGEYEIIN
;
A
#
# COMPACT_ATOMS: atom_id res chain seq x y z
N MET A 1 -5.17 -38.38 38.49
CA MET A 1 -4.59 -38.39 37.12
C MET A 1 -5.20 -37.32 36.20
N GLN A 2 -6.49 -36.98 36.32
CA GLN A 2 -7.18 -35.98 35.47
C GLN A 2 -6.54 -34.58 35.44
N GLN A 3 -6.04 -34.08 36.56
CA GLN A 3 -5.52 -32.71 36.67
C GLN A 3 -4.23 -32.46 35.85
N LYS A 4 -3.44 -33.50 35.60
CA LYS A 4 -2.23 -33.40 34.77
C LYS A 4 -2.55 -33.25 33.28
N TYR A 5 -3.63 -33.87 32.80
CA TYR A 5 -4.04 -33.81 31.40
C TYR A 5 -4.56 -32.42 30.97
N TRP A 6 -5.22 -31.70 31.88
CA TRP A 6 -5.70 -30.35 31.61
C TRP A 6 -4.57 -29.34 31.40
N ILE A 7 -3.48 -29.48 32.16
CA ILE A 7 -2.32 -28.59 32.05
C ILE A 7 -1.57 -28.86 30.74
N THR A 8 -1.40 -30.12 30.33
CA THR A 8 -0.78 -30.45 29.03
C THR A 8 -1.63 -29.98 27.85
N LEU A 9 -2.95 -30.06 27.94
CA LEU A 9 -3.86 -29.61 26.88
C LEU A 9 -3.78 -28.09 26.66
N ILE A 10 -3.75 -27.30 27.76
CA ILE A 10 -3.61 -25.84 27.68
C ILE A 10 -2.26 -25.44 27.09
N LEU A 11 -1.18 -26.15 27.44
CA LEU A 11 0.15 -25.85 26.91
C LEU A 11 0.23 -26.12 25.40
N ILE A 12 -0.36 -27.21 24.92
CA ILE A 12 -0.39 -27.55 23.49
C ILE A 12 -1.21 -26.52 22.69
N MET A 13 -2.36 -26.08 23.22
CA MET A 13 -3.19 -25.05 22.58
C MET A 13 -2.49 -23.69 22.53
N ALA A 14 -1.73 -23.32 23.57
CA ALA A 14 -0.96 -22.08 23.59
C ALA A 14 0.19 -22.11 22.55
N VAL A 15 0.91 -23.23 22.43
CA VAL A 15 1.98 -23.40 21.44
C VAL A 15 1.42 -23.38 20.02
N LEU A 16 0.29 -24.06 19.77
CA LEU A 16 -0.38 -24.03 18.47
C LEU A 16 -0.91 -22.63 18.12
N GLY A 17 -1.42 -21.87 19.08
CA GLY A 17 -1.87 -20.49 18.86
C GLY A 17 -0.74 -19.52 18.49
N VAL A 18 0.45 -19.68 19.08
CA VAL A 18 1.63 -18.87 18.74
C VAL A 18 2.19 -19.26 17.36
N ILE A 19 2.19 -20.54 17.01
CA ILE A 19 2.60 -20.99 15.66
C ILE A 19 1.60 -20.49 14.61
N PHE A 20 0.30 -20.55 14.89
CA PHE A 20 -0.75 -20.13 13.97
C PHE A 20 -0.75 -18.61 13.72
N THR A 21 -0.54 -17.79 14.76
CA THR A 21 -0.39 -16.33 14.60
C THR A 21 0.89 -15.97 13.86
N SER A 22 2.00 -16.66 14.14
CA SER A 22 3.27 -16.45 13.41
C SER A 22 3.16 -16.84 11.92
N PHE A 23 2.38 -17.87 11.59
CA PHE A 23 2.16 -18.31 10.21
C PHE A 23 1.26 -17.35 9.41
N ILE A 24 0.32 -16.66 10.08
CA ILE A 24 -0.51 -15.60 9.45
C ILE A 24 0.33 -14.34 9.20
N THR A 25 1.22 -13.97 10.14
CA THR A 25 2.09 -12.80 9.97
C THR A 25 3.15 -13.00 8.88
N PHE A 26 3.62 -14.23 8.65
CA PHE A 26 4.65 -14.52 7.65
C PHE A 26 4.13 -14.66 6.21
N LYS A 27 2.84 -14.98 6.00
CA LYS A 27 2.30 -15.21 4.65
C LYS A 27 2.08 -13.93 3.83
N ASN A 28 2.13 -12.75 4.46
CA ASN A 28 1.98 -11.46 3.78
C ASN A 28 3.30 -10.71 3.55
N SER A 29 4.46 -11.28 3.92
CA SER A 29 5.75 -10.73 3.53
C SER A 29 6.24 -11.38 2.23
N GLU A 30 5.55 -11.12 1.12
CA GLU A 30 6.13 -11.39 -0.19
C GLU A 30 7.30 -10.42 -0.42
N THR A 31 8.49 -11.00 -0.43
CA THR A 31 9.78 -10.40 -0.76
C THR A 31 9.75 -9.73 -2.14
N GLN A 32 9.87 -8.40 -2.18
CA GLN A 32 10.35 -7.68 -3.36
C GLN A 32 11.83 -7.33 -3.18
N PRO A 33 12.73 -7.83 -4.05
CA PRO A 33 14.14 -7.46 -4.00
C PRO A 33 14.30 -6.01 -4.53
N GLU A 34 15.25 -5.27 -3.92
CA GLU A 34 15.62 -3.84 -4.10
C GLU A 34 14.89 -2.74 -3.31
N ILE A 35 13.69 -2.95 -2.76
CA ILE A 35 13.02 -1.93 -1.90
C ILE A 35 13.48 -2.01 -0.43
N ALA A 36 14.24 -3.04 -0.05
CA ALA A 36 14.62 -3.35 1.33
C ALA A 36 15.50 -2.29 2.06
N LEU A 37 15.95 -1.22 1.38
CA LEU A 37 16.79 -0.17 1.97
C LEU A 37 16.12 1.23 2.03
N ALA A 38 15.06 1.45 1.27
CA ALA A 38 14.39 2.75 1.27
C ALA A 38 13.71 2.96 2.64
N PRO A 39 13.93 4.12 3.30
CA PRO A 39 13.19 4.41 4.52
C PRO A 39 11.69 4.34 4.26
N TYR A 40 10.95 3.75 5.19
CA TYR A 40 9.49 3.76 5.17
C TYR A 40 8.92 4.14 6.53
N ILE A 41 7.67 4.61 6.48
CA ILE A 41 6.83 4.81 7.65
C ILE A 41 5.45 4.23 7.38
N ILE A 42 4.92 3.53 8.37
CA ILE A 42 3.55 3.07 8.44
C ILE A 42 2.86 3.95 9.47
N PHE A 43 1.77 4.60 9.08
CA PHE A 43 0.99 5.44 9.98
C PHE A 43 -0.50 5.21 9.78
N GLU A 44 -1.25 5.59 10.80
CA GLU A 44 -2.69 5.79 10.76
C GLU A 44 -2.95 7.29 10.75
N GLY A 45 -3.86 7.73 9.89
CA GLY A 45 -4.19 9.13 9.75
C GLY A 45 -5.65 9.37 9.39
N THR A 46 -6.06 10.61 9.56
CA THR A 46 -7.40 11.11 9.23
C THR A 46 -7.27 12.15 8.12
N ILE A 47 -8.12 12.02 7.09
CA ILE A 47 -8.21 13.03 6.03
C ILE A 47 -8.88 14.29 6.59
N VAL A 48 -8.18 15.42 6.52
CA VAL A 48 -8.69 16.73 6.93
C VAL A 48 -9.32 17.47 5.74
N SER A 49 -8.66 17.41 4.57
CA SER A 49 -9.19 17.97 3.33
C SER A 49 -8.65 17.20 2.12
N ILE A 50 -9.40 17.17 1.03
CA ILE A 50 -8.99 16.56 -0.24
C ILE A 50 -9.09 17.61 -1.35
N SER A 51 -8.08 17.62 -2.23
CA SER A 51 -8.10 18.33 -3.50
C SER A 51 -8.07 17.30 -4.62
N ILE A 52 -9.17 17.21 -5.36
CA ILE A 52 -9.31 16.32 -6.52
C ILE A 52 -8.85 17.04 -7.78
N ASP A 53 -8.10 16.34 -8.63
CA ASP A 53 -7.73 16.83 -9.95
C ASP A 53 -8.94 16.80 -10.90
N GLU A 54 -9.39 18.00 -11.28
CA GLU A 54 -10.49 18.26 -12.23
C GLU A 54 -9.99 18.67 -13.62
N SER A 55 -8.67 18.66 -13.86
CA SER A 55 -8.08 19.16 -15.11
C SER A 55 -8.45 18.32 -16.34
N VAL A 56 -8.90 17.08 -16.14
CA VAL A 56 -9.27 16.15 -17.20
C VAL A 56 -10.63 15.54 -16.88
N ALA A 57 -11.56 15.62 -17.83
CA ALA A 57 -12.81 14.87 -17.76
C ALA A 57 -12.53 13.39 -18.06
N TYR A 58 -12.83 12.51 -17.10
CA TYR A 58 -12.64 11.07 -17.23
C TYR A 58 -13.93 10.43 -17.76
N SER A 59 -13.82 9.67 -18.85
CA SER A 59 -14.94 8.91 -19.41
C SER A 59 -14.68 7.42 -19.28
N GLU A 60 -15.76 6.65 -19.13
CA GLU A 60 -15.72 5.20 -19.10
C GLU A 60 -14.96 4.63 -20.32
N GLY A 61 -14.07 3.66 -20.08
CA GLY A 61 -13.22 3.04 -21.10
C GLY A 61 -12.06 3.90 -21.61
N SER A 62 -11.88 5.13 -21.10
CA SER A 62 -10.78 5.99 -21.53
C SER A 62 -9.43 5.49 -21.04
N LYS A 63 -8.41 5.63 -21.88
CA LYS A 63 -7.01 5.47 -21.49
C LYS A 63 -6.45 6.80 -21.02
N LEU A 64 -5.71 6.75 -19.92
CA LEU A 64 -5.15 7.91 -19.25
C LEU A 64 -3.65 7.96 -19.45
N SER A 65 -3.15 9.13 -19.82
CA SER A 65 -1.71 9.36 -20.00
C SER A 65 -0.98 9.51 -18.67
N HIS A 66 -1.68 9.99 -17.64
CA HIS A 66 -1.14 10.21 -16.30
C HIS A 66 -2.20 9.89 -15.25
N ALA A 67 -1.74 9.55 -14.04
CA ALA A 67 -2.60 9.42 -12.88
C ALA A 67 -3.20 10.79 -12.53
N PRO A 68 -4.43 10.85 -11.98
CA PRO A 68 -4.96 12.10 -11.47
C PRO A 68 -4.07 12.66 -10.35
N ASN A 69 -3.78 13.96 -10.39
CA ASN A 69 -2.89 14.59 -9.42
C ASN A 69 -3.65 14.99 -8.14
N ASP A 70 -4.31 14.01 -7.53
CA ASP A 70 -5.05 14.21 -6.28
C ASP A 70 -4.09 14.45 -5.11
N SER A 71 -4.51 15.26 -4.15
CA SER A 71 -3.77 15.51 -2.91
C SER A 71 -4.72 15.66 -1.72
N ALA A 72 -4.19 15.51 -0.52
CA ALA A 72 -4.94 15.68 0.72
C ALA A 72 -4.08 16.31 1.81
N VAL A 73 -4.73 16.97 2.75
CA VAL A 73 -4.14 17.27 4.06
C VAL A 73 -4.51 16.11 4.98
N VAL A 74 -3.50 15.44 5.52
CA VAL A 74 -3.65 14.26 6.36
C VAL A 74 -3.17 14.60 7.76
N LYS A 75 -4.03 14.41 8.76
CA LYS A 75 -3.63 14.42 10.15
C LYS A 75 -3.02 13.06 10.50
N ILE A 76 -1.77 13.05 10.94
CA ILE A 76 -1.09 11.84 11.40
C ILE A 76 -1.58 11.51 12.81
N ASP A 77 -2.43 10.52 12.96
CA ASP A 77 -2.99 10.16 14.26
C ASP A 77 -2.02 9.29 15.06
N ARG A 78 -1.36 8.34 14.38
CA ARG A 78 -0.44 7.40 15.00
C ARG A 78 0.60 6.86 14.02
N ILE A 79 1.87 7.00 14.36
CA ILE A 79 2.96 6.25 13.72
C ILE A 79 2.97 4.82 14.28
N VAL A 80 2.83 3.85 13.39
CA VAL A 80 2.80 2.42 13.72
C VAL A 80 4.18 1.81 13.68
N GLU A 81 4.95 2.10 12.63
CA GLU A 81 6.26 1.51 12.39
C GLU A 81 7.09 2.40 11.47
N THR A 82 8.40 2.43 11.68
CA THR A 82 9.37 2.97 10.71
C THR A 82 10.43 1.91 10.45
N GLY A 83 10.93 1.82 9.22
CA GLY A 83 12.00 0.89 8.88
C GLY A 83 12.78 1.28 7.64
N GLY A 84 13.69 0.41 7.22
CA GLY A 84 14.69 0.73 6.19
C GLY A 84 15.93 1.38 6.80
N SER A 85 16.31 2.56 6.29
CA SER A 85 17.40 3.37 6.86
C SER A 85 16.88 4.48 7.80
N ASN A 86 17.75 4.98 8.68
CA ASN A 86 17.42 6.05 9.62
C ASN A 86 17.15 7.35 8.86
N PHE A 87 15.87 7.62 8.59
CA PHE A 87 15.40 8.86 7.98
C PHE A 87 14.58 9.66 8.98
N ASP A 88 14.82 10.97 8.99
CA ASP A 88 14.09 11.89 9.86
C ASP A 88 12.76 12.31 9.21
N TRP A 89 11.70 11.57 9.53
CA TRP A 89 10.33 11.85 9.06
C TRP A 89 9.77 13.17 9.58
N THR A 90 10.28 13.68 10.71
CA THR A 90 9.83 14.96 11.29
C THR A 90 10.27 16.16 10.44
N SER A 91 11.37 16.01 9.68
CA SER A 91 11.80 17.02 8.70
C SER A 91 10.80 17.25 7.57
N LEU A 92 9.91 16.28 7.32
CA LEU A 92 8.79 16.38 6.38
C LEU A 92 7.46 16.72 7.08
N GLY A 93 7.49 17.03 8.37
CA GLY A 93 6.30 17.27 9.20
C GLY A 93 5.51 16.00 9.55
N ILE A 94 6.00 14.81 9.20
CA ILE A 94 5.31 13.54 9.45
C ILE A 94 5.60 13.09 10.87
N GLU A 95 4.77 13.57 11.80
CA GLU A 95 4.83 13.26 13.23
C GLU A 95 3.41 13.22 13.84
N ASN A 96 3.25 12.53 14.97
CA ASN A 96 1.94 12.37 15.60
C ASN A 96 1.29 13.73 15.93
N GLY A 97 0.03 13.88 15.54
CA GLY A 97 -0.79 15.06 15.75
C GLY A 97 -0.69 16.11 14.65
N MET A 98 0.25 15.99 13.71
CA MET A 98 0.49 17.00 12.69
C MET A 98 -0.34 16.78 11.43
N GLU A 99 -0.70 17.88 10.78
CA GLU A 99 -1.37 17.92 9.49
C GLU A 99 -0.33 18.11 8.39
N VAL A 100 -0.27 17.17 7.46
CA VAL A 100 0.74 17.13 6.39
C VAL A 100 0.05 17.07 5.04
N PRO A 101 0.40 17.96 4.09
CA PRO A 101 -0.04 17.84 2.71
C PRO A 101 0.67 16.65 2.04
N MET A 102 -0.10 15.73 1.46
CA MET A 102 0.42 14.57 0.76
C MET A 102 -0.28 14.39 -0.58
N GLY A 103 0.49 14.03 -1.61
CA GLY A 103 -0.05 13.57 -2.89
C GLY A 103 -0.34 12.07 -2.88
N PHE A 104 -1.11 11.60 -3.87
CA PHE A 104 -1.35 10.18 -4.09
C PHE A 104 -0.50 9.65 -5.23
N LEU A 105 0.05 8.44 -5.08
CA LEU A 105 0.75 7.74 -6.17
C LEU A 105 -0.23 7.32 -7.26
N TYR A 106 -1.44 6.94 -6.85
CA TYR A 106 -2.52 6.49 -7.72
C TYR A 106 -3.62 7.55 -7.80
N THR A 107 -4.47 7.66 -6.78
CA THR A 107 -5.56 8.64 -6.67
C THR A 107 -6.18 8.55 -5.27
N ALA A 108 -6.87 9.60 -4.82
CA ALA A 108 -7.70 9.57 -3.62
C ALA A 108 -9.09 8.95 -3.88
N ARG A 109 -9.44 8.71 -5.15
CA ARG A 109 -10.74 8.19 -5.61
C ARG A 109 -10.74 6.66 -5.67
N PRO A 110 -11.90 6.01 -5.88
CA PRO A 110 -11.96 4.57 -6.07
C PRO A 110 -10.99 4.11 -7.17
N ALA A 111 -10.13 3.15 -6.83
CA ALA A 111 -9.09 2.65 -7.72
C ALA A 111 -8.87 1.14 -7.60
N LYS A 112 -8.37 0.52 -8.66
CA LYS A 112 -7.89 -0.86 -8.67
C LYS A 112 -6.44 -0.87 -9.10
N ILE A 113 -5.60 -1.55 -8.33
CA ILE A 113 -4.18 -1.74 -8.63
C ILE A 113 -4.00 -3.20 -9.01
N ILE A 114 -3.84 -3.44 -10.31
CA ILE A 114 -3.60 -4.76 -10.89
C ILE A 114 -2.09 -4.90 -11.07
N ARG A 115 -1.47 -5.69 -10.20
CA ARG A 115 -0.08 -6.12 -10.33
C ARG A 115 -0.03 -7.30 -11.29
N VAL A 116 0.85 -7.22 -12.27
CA VAL A 116 1.08 -8.31 -13.22
C VAL A 116 2.54 -8.73 -13.17
N VAL A 117 2.79 -10.03 -13.13
CA VAL A 117 4.14 -10.60 -13.13
C VAL A 117 4.90 -10.12 -14.36
N ARG A 118 6.10 -9.59 -14.15
CA ARG A 118 7.01 -9.27 -15.27
C ARG A 118 7.56 -10.57 -15.85
N GLU A 119 7.19 -10.90 -17.08
CA GLU A 119 7.77 -12.04 -17.79
C GLU A 119 9.21 -11.70 -18.23
N THR A 120 10.16 -12.53 -17.81
CA THR A 120 11.56 -12.45 -18.22
C THR A 120 11.81 -13.51 -19.28
N PHE A 121 12.12 -13.08 -20.51
CA PHE A 121 12.46 -13.98 -21.59
C PHE A 121 13.97 -14.04 -21.78
N HIS A 122 14.51 -15.26 -21.84
CA HIS A 122 15.89 -15.52 -22.22
C HIS A 122 15.92 -16.00 -23.67
N ARG A 123 16.53 -15.22 -24.57
CA ARG A 123 16.79 -15.65 -25.95
C ARG A 123 18.22 -15.32 -26.34
N ASN A 124 19.02 -16.35 -26.66
CA ASN A 124 20.37 -16.22 -27.21
C ASN A 124 21.24 -15.15 -26.52
N ASN A 125 21.50 -15.30 -25.22
CA ASN A 125 22.26 -14.36 -24.37
C ASN A 125 21.64 -12.96 -24.17
N THR A 126 20.42 -12.71 -24.66
CA THR A 126 19.68 -11.47 -24.38
C THR A 126 18.59 -11.76 -23.37
N VAL A 127 18.60 -11.02 -22.26
CA VAL A 127 17.48 -10.95 -21.31
C VAL A 127 16.59 -9.81 -21.77
N SER A 128 15.37 -10.12 -22.19
CA SER A 128 14.35 -9.11 -22.47
C SER A 128 13.25 -9.19 -21.44
N HIS A 129 12.98 -8.06 -20.79
CA HIS A 129 11.80 -7.90 -19.95
C HIS A 129 10.65 -7.47 -20.86
N THR A 130 9.59 -8.28 -20.95
CA THR A 130 8.36 -7.79 -21.60
C THR A 130 7.72 -6.82 -20.62
N VAL A 131 7.66 -5.55 -21.02
CA VAL A 131 6.91 -4.53 -20.30
C VAL A 131 5.44 -4.95 -20.38
N VAL A 132 4.89 -5.47 -19.27
CA VAL A 132 3.43 -5.55 -19.09
C VAL A 132 2.88 -4.19 -19.50
N PRO A 133 1.80 -4.09 -20.29
CA PRO A 133 1.20 -2.81 -20.65
C PRO A 133 0.86 -2.03 -19.38
N THR A 134 1.76 -1.16 -18.95
CA THR A 134 1.54 -0.23 -17.87
C THR A 134 0.59 0.81 -18.42
N GLY A 135 -0.58 0.92 -17.82
CA GLY A 135 -1.64 1.76 -18.33
C GLY A 135 -2.61 2.08 -17.23
N ILE A 136 -3.23 3.25 -17.39
CA ILE A 136 -4.26 3.74 -16.51
C ILE A 136 -5.53 3.81 -17.36
N THR A 137 -6.60 3.22 -16.88
CA THR A 137 -7.92 3.31 -17.52
C THR A 137 -8.96 3.70 -16.49
N PHE A 138 -10.09 4.25 -16.95
CA PHE A 138 -11.26 4.43 -16.10
C PHE A 138 -12.30 3.38 -16.47
N GLU A 139 -12.53 2.41 -15.59
CA GLU A 139 -13.37 1.23 -15.82
C GLU A 139 -14.29 0.99 -14.61
N ASP A 140 -15.59 0.85 -14.86
CA ASP A 140 -16.64 0.57 -13.86
C ASP A 140 -16.64 1.54 -12.67
N GLY A 141 -16.32 2.82 -12.92
CA GLY A 141 -16.21 3.84 -11.87
C GLY A 141 -14.89 3.81 -11.06
N TYR A 142 -13.93 2.97 -11.46
CA TYR A 142 -12.61 2.88 -10.84
C TYR A 142 -11.52 3.39 -11.77
N PHE A 143 -10.51 4.05 -11.20
CA PHE A 143 -9.23 4.19 -11.87
C PHE A 143 -8.45 2.88 -11.79
N VAL A 144 -8.22 2.22 -12.92
CA VAL A 144 -7.54 0.93 -12.99
C VAL A 144 -6.08 1.14 -13.40
N PHE A 145 -5.17 0.89 -12.47
CA PHE A 145 -3.74 0.97 -12.64
C PHE A 145 -3.17 -0.43 -12.87
N ARG A 146 -2.59 -0.65 -14.04
CA ARG A 146 -1.85 -1.89 -14.34
C ARG A 146 -0.36 -1.63 -14.14
N VAL A 147 0.23 -2.25 -13.13
CA VAL A 147 1.63 -2.04 -12.72
C VAL A 147 2.39 -3.36 -12.69
N GLY A 148 3.71 -3.30 -12.94
CA GLY A 148 4.55 -4.49 -12.86
C GLY A 148 4.75 -4.94 -11.40
N GLY A 149 4.63 -6.24 -11.14
CA GLY A 149 4.81 -6.85 -9.82
C GLY A 149 5.53 -8.20 -9.87
N SER A 150 5.68 -8.80 -8.69
CA SER A 150 6.23 -10.15 -8.47
C SER A 150 5.18 -11.26 -8.54
N SER A 151 3.90 -10.89 -8.41
CA SER A 151 2.75 -11.78 -8.37
C SER A 151 1.54 -11.09 -9.03
N ASN A 152 0.59 -11.90 -9.51
CA ASN A 152 -0.66 -11.40 -10.06
C ASN A 152 -1.65 -11.14 -8.93
N ILE A 153 -1.77 -9.89 -8.50
CA ILE A 153 -2.61 -9.47 -7.37
C ILE A 153 -3.42 -8.25 -7.80
N GLU A 154 -4.70 -8.24 -7.44
CA GLU A 154 -5.57 -7.07 -7.56
C GLU A 154 -5.85 -6.50 -6.17
N THR A 155 -5.61 -5.20 -6.00
CA THR A 155 -5.92 -4.45 -4.78
C THR A 155 -6.97 -3.40 -5.11
N THR A 156 -8.10 -3.41 -4.40
CA THR A 156 -9.15 -2.39 -4.54
C THR A 156 -9.00 -1.34 -3.44
N LEU A 157 -8.95 -0.08 -3.84
CA LEU A 157 -8.98 1.10 -2.97
C LEU A 157 -10.37 1.73 -3.10
N LEU A 158 -11.07 1.90 -1.97
CA LEU A 158 -12.47 2.36 -1.96
C LEU A 158 -12.64 3.87 -2.18
N GLY A 159 -11.54 4.61 -2.38
CA GLY A 159 -11.53 6.07 -2.28
C GLY A 159 -11.45 6.55 -0.83
N LEU A 160 -11.11 7.82 -0.65
CA LEU A 160 -11.05 8.50 0.64
C LEU A 160 -11.93 9.74 0.57
N GLU A 161 -12.57 10.03 1.69
CA GLU A 161 -13.39 11.22 1.90
C GLU A 161 -12.88 12.00 3.10
N VAL A 162 -13.28 13.27 3.23
CA VAL A 162 -12.97 14.07 4.43
C VAL A 162 -13.49 13.36 5.68
N GLY A 163 -12.64 13.21 6.69
CA GLY A 163 -12.92 12.45 7.92
C GLY A 163 -12.62 10.95 7.83
N SER A 164 -12.27 10.43 6.65
CA SER A 164 -11.84 9.03 6.52
C SER A 164 -10.59 8.78 7.33
N ARG A 165 -10.62 7.71 8.15
CA ARG A 165 -9.45 7.20 8.87
C ARG A 165 -8.86 6.06 8.05
N PHE A 166 -7.55 6.05 7.90
CA PHE A 166 -6.87 5.04 7.10
C PHE A 166 -5.49 4.71 7.67
N LYS A 167 -4.97 3.55 7.28
CA LYS A 167 -3.60 3.11 7.51
C LYS A 167 -2.87 3.04 6.18
N ALA A 168 -1.70 3.64 6.09
CA ALA A 168 -0.88 3.62 4.88
C ALA A 168 0.59 3.33 5.20
N LYS A 169 1.27 2.69 4.24
CA LYS A 169 2.72 2.57 4.22
C LYS A 169 3.25 3.49 3.12
N VAL A 170 4.06 4.46 3.51
CA VAL A 170 4.73 5.37 2.57
C VAL A 170 6.23 5.17 2.62
N TRP A 171 6.87 5.36 1.47
CA TRP A 171 8.30 5.17 1.29
C TRP A 171 8.94 6.52 0.98
N ASN A 172 10.12 6.75 1.54
CA ASN A 172 10.94 7.90 1.19
C ASN A 172 11.62 7.61 -0.16
N THR A 173 10.93 8.00 -1.23
CA THR A 173 11.48 8.00 -2.60
C THR A 173 11.76 9.45 -3.03
N MET A 174 11.83 9.76 -4.33
CA MET A 174 11.98 11.15 -4.79
C MET A 174 10.80 12.03 -4.36
N ASP A 175 9.59 11.46 -4.31
CA ASP A 175 8.37 12.11 -3.81
C ASP A 175 7.67 11.21 -2.78
N VAL A 176 7.40 11.72 -1.58
CA VAL A 176 6.60 11.00 -0.57
C VAL A 176 5.13 11.12 -0.94
N LYS A 177 4.53 10.02 -1.37
CA LYS A 177 3.12 9.93 -1.76
C LYS A 177 2.42 8.76 -1.07
N ILE A 178 1.12 8.92 -0.84
CA ILE A 178 0.26 7.83 -0.38
C ILE A 178 0.00 6.91 -1.56
N GLY A 179 0.49 5.68 -1.46
CA GLY A 179 0.24 4.63 -2.44
C GLY A 179 -1.02 3.85 -2.09
N GLU A 180 -0.82 2.70 -1.48
CA GLU A 180 -1.91 1.87 -0.98
C GLU A 180 -2.25 2.22 0.45
N TYR A 181 -3.52 2.05 0.78
CA TYR A 181 -4.05 2.30 2.09
C TYR A 181 -5.21 1.35 2.41
N GLU A 182 -5.51 1.21 3.69
CA GLU A 182 -6.65 0.47 4.22
C GLU A 182 -7.49 1.43 5.07
N ILE A 183 -8.79 1.50 4.82
CA ILE A 183 -9.71 2.28 5.67
C ILE A 183 -9.87 1.55 6.99
N ILE A 184 -9.76 2.29 8.10
CA ILE A 184 -9.90 1.77 9.46
C ILE A 184 -11.08 2.46 10.14
N ASN A 185 -11.91 1.71 10.86
CA ASN A 185 -13.05 2.24 11.62
C ASN A 185 -12.64 2.62 13.05
#